data_AF-A0A150PHM9-F1
#
_entry.id   AF-A0A150PHM9-F1
#
_cell.length_a   1.000
_cell.length_b   1.000
_cell.length_c   1.000
_cell.angle_alpha   90.00
_cell.angle_beta   90.00
_cell.angle_gamma   90.00
#
_symmetry.space_group_name_H-M   'P 1'
#
loop_
_entity.id
_entity.type
_entity.pdbx_description
1 polymer ?
#
loop_
_entity_poly.entity_id
_entity_poly.type
_entity_poly.pdbx_seq_one_letter_code
_entity_poly.pdbx_strand_id
1 'polypeptide(L)'
;MLVNQTKREKILFLHIPASTKRELAGCPVSAAITTWYLLENAGDDIAFVSDTHGDWPFRSGSPDDLSMYREVTGDVVASLISAEILKDEGVEVFDESEPDVYERRLRNVWWKR
;
A
#
# COMPACT_ATOMS: atom_id res chain seq x y z
N MET A 1 1.15 7.66 -0.93
CA MET A 1 1.86 6.36 -0.90
C MET A 1 2.57 6.11 0.43
N LEU A 2 3.03 4.89 0.72
CA LEU A 2 3.98 4.60 1.81
C LEU A 2 5.36 4.32 1.18
N VAL A 3 6.42 4.98 1.65
CA VAL A 3 7.76 4.90 1.07
C VAL A 3 8.73 4.40 2.11
N ASN A 4 9.58 3.44 1.73
CA ASN A 4 10.74 3.01 2.49
C ASN A 4 12.00 3.55 1.82
N GLN A 5 12.59 4.58 2.43
CA GLN A 5 13.79 5.24 1.94
C GLN A 5 15.02 4.33 2.05
N THR A 6 15.10 3.51 3.11
CA THR A 6 16.24 2.62 3.37
C THR A 6 16.38 1.56 2.27
N LYS A 7 15.27 0.95 1.86
CA LYS A 7 15.25 -0.13 0.85
C LYS A 7 14.94 0.33 -0.57
N ARG A 8 14.58 1.61 -0.75
CA ARG A 8 14.08 2.17 -2.01
C ARG A 8 12.85 1.41 -2.54
N GLU A 9 11.89 1.20 -1.64
CA GLU A 9 10.63 0.52 -1.93
C GLU A 9 9.45 1.47 -1.72
N LYS A 10 8.32 1.18 -2.38
CA LYS A 10 7.07 1.92 -2.23
C LYS A 10 5.86 1.00 -2.26
N ILE A 11 4.84 1.38 -1.49
CA ILE A 11 3.50 0.81 -1.52
C ILE A 11 2.54 1.86 -2.07
N LEU A 12 1.81 1.47 -3.11
CA LEU A 12 0.78 2.25 -3.77
C LEU A 12 -0.60 1.73 -3.38
N PHE A 13 -1.47 2.62 -2.90
CA PHE A 13 -2.83 2.28 -2.52
C PHE A 13 -3.84 2.49 -3.68
N LEU A 14 -3.37 2.61 -4.93
CA LEU A 14 -4.19 3.01 -6.09
C LEU A 14 -5.39 2.09 -6.32
N HIS A 15 -5.21 0.77 -6.18
CA HIS A 15 -6.27 -0.24 -6.39
C HIS A 15 -6.91 -0.70 -5.07
N ILE A 16 -6.74 0.07 -4.00
CA ILE A 16 -7.30 -0.17 -2.68
C ILE A 16 -8.18 1.05 -2.36
N PRO A 17 -9.35 0.90 -1.73
CA PRO A 17 -10.25 2.02 -1.46
C PRO A 17 -9.74 2.90 -0.30
N ALA A 18 -8.53 3.47 -0.44
CA ALA A 18 -7.91 4.35 0.55
C ALA A 18 -6.92 5.35 -0.07
N SER A 19 -7.25 6.63 0.04
CA SER A 19 -6.46 7.76 -0.45
C SER A 19 -6.13 8.79 0.63
N THR A 20 -6.96 8.89 1.67
CA THR A 20 -6.78 9.83 2.79
C THR A 20 -6.30 9.13 4.06
N LYS A 21 -5.73 9.88 5.00
CA LYS A 21 -5.37 9.36 6.33
C LYS A 21 -6.53 8.62 7.03
N ARG A 22 -7.76 9.12 6.84
CA ARG A 22 -8.97 8.55 7.45
C ARG A 22 -9.32 7.22 6.79
N GLU A 23 -9.22 7.14 5.47
CA GLU A 23 -9.50 5.90 4.73
C GLU A 23 -8.41 4.86 4.96
N LEU A 24 -7.14 5.26 4.99
CA LEU A 24 -6.01 4.38 5.29
C LEU A 24 -6.13 3.75 6.68
N ALA A 25 -6.52 4.53 7.69
CA ALA A 25 -6.72 4.01 9.04
C ALA A 25 -8.05 3.24 9.20
N GLY A 26 -9.10 3.65 8.47
CA GLY A 26 -10.45 3.09 8.60
C GLY A 26 -10.71 1.86 7.74
N CYS A 27 -9.91 1.63 6.70
CA CYS A 27 -10.00 0.45 5.84
C CYS A 27 -9.11 -0.68 6.41
N PRO A 28 -9.70 -1.84 6.80
CA PRO A 28 -8.93 -2.94 7.39
C PRO A 28 -7.82 -3.50 6.49
N VAL A 29 -7.97 -3.37 5.17
CA VAL A 29 -7.00 -3.86 4.19
C VAL A 29 -5.76 -2.97 4.19
N SER A 30 -5.91 -1.66 4.00
CA SER A 30 -4.79 -0.71 3.98
C SER A 30 -4.11 -0.62 5.33
N ALA A 31 -4.86 -0.71 6.43
CA ALA A 31 -4.31 -0.80 7.78
C ALA A 31 -3.46 -2.07 7.97
N ALA A 32 -3.92 -3.23 7.49
CA ALA A 32 -3.16 -4.47 7.54
C ALA A 32 -1.88 -4.40 6.71
N ILE A 33 -1.96 -3.90 5.47
CA ILE A 33 -0.80 -3.69 4.58
C ILE A 33 0.24 -2.77 5.24
N THR A 34 -0.20 -1.62 5.72
CA THR A 34 0.69 -0.65 6.38
C THR A 34 1.35 -1.26 7.61
N THR A 35 0.56 -1.88 8.49
CA THR A 35 1.07 -2.46 9.74
C THR A 35 2.04 -3.60 9.48
N TRP A 36 1.70 -4.52 8.58
CA TRP A 36 2.56 -5.64 8.21
C TRP A 36 3.89 -5.17 7.65
N TYR A 37 3.84 -4.21 6.72
CA TYR A 37 5.06 -3.67 6.13
C TYR A 37 5.94 -2.94 7.16
N LEU A 38 5.36 -2.15 8.06
CA LEU A 38 6.13 -1.49 9.12
C LEU A 38 6.78 -2.50 10.09
N LEU A 39 6.11 -3.61 10.40
CA LEU A 39 6.65 -4.65 11.29
C LEU A 39 7.80 -5.43 10.64
N GLU A 40 7.67 -5.81 9.37
CA GLU A 40 8.70 -6.53 8.60
C GLU A 40 9.93 -5.66 8.31
N ASN A 41 9.78 -4.34 8.39
CA ASN A 41 10.82 -3.36 8.08
C ASN A 41 11.13 -2.47 9.29
N ALA A 42 11.04 -3.03 10.50
CA ALA A 42 11.30 -2.31 11.73
C ALA A 42 12.73 -1.73 11.75
N GLY A 43 12.83 -0.42 11.96
CA GLY A 43 14.10 0.32 11.97
C GLY A 43 14.46 0.99 10.64
N ASP A 44 13.74 0.69 9.56
CA ASP A 44 13.88 1.41 8.30
C ASP A 44 13.26 2.83 8.38
N ASP A 45 13.75 3.72 7.53
CA ASP A 45 13.19 5.07 7.37
C ASP A 45 11.97 5.02 6.45
N ILE A 46 10.79 4.92 7.07
CA ILE A 46 9.50 4.72 6.39
C ILE A 46 8.55 5.86 6.73
N ALA A 47 7.95 6.45 5.70
CA ALA A 47 6.97 7.52 5.88
C ALA A 47 5.88 7.48 4.81
N PHE A 48 4.73 8.05 5.15
CA PHE A 48 3.71 8.39 4.16
C PHE A 48 4.16 9.62 3.38
N VAL A 49 4.14 9.51 2.06
CA VAL A 49 4.45 10.62 1.13
C VAL A 49 3.18 10.95 0.36
N SER A 50 2.87 12.25 0.30
CA SER A 50 1.73 12.78 -0.44
C SER A 50 2.10 13.03 -1.89
N ASP A 51 1.29 12.51 -2.81
CA ASP A 51 1.50 12.67 -4.25
C ASP A 51 1.17 14.10 -4.71
N THR A 52 0.60 14.94 -3.84
CA THR A 52 0.05 16.27 -4.20
C THR A 52 0.74 17.44 -3.54
N HIS A 53 1.45 17.23 -2.42
CA HIS A 53 1.96 18.34 -1.60
C HIS A 53 3.48 18.52 -1.65
N GLY A 54 4.21 17.70 -2.42
CA GLY A 54 5.65 17.85 -2.64
C GLY A 54 6.54 17.64 -1.40
N ASP A 55 5.93 17.30 -0.25
CA ASP A 55 6.64 17.07 1.00
C ASP A 55 7.50 15.80 0.92
N TRP A 56 8.79 15.94 1.24
CA TRP A 56 9.74 14.82 1.36
C TRP A 56 10.18 14.67 2.82
N PRO A 57 9.66 13.68 3.56
CA PRO A 57 9.88 13.56 5.00
C PRO A 57 11.25 12.97 5.36
N PHE A 58 12.06 12.59 4.37
CA PHE A 58 13.33 11.93 4.57
C PHE A 58 14.49 12.93 4.56
N ARG A 59 15.57 12.62 5.29
CA ARG A 59 16.77 13.47 5.36
C ARG A 59 17.59 13.49 4.06
N SER A 60 17.32 12.56 3.15
CA SER A 60 18.06 12.37 1.91
C SER A 60 17.14 11.86 0.80
N GLY A 61 17.59 11.97 -0.45
CA GLY A 61 16.79 11.62 -1.62
C GLY A 61 15.84 12.74 -2.05
N SER A 62 15.10 12.50 -3.12
CA SER A 62 14.09 13.42 -3.66
C SER A 62 12.82 12.66 -4.05
N PRO A 63 11.62 13.30 -4.03
CA PRO A 63 10.43 12.78 -4.68
C PRO A 63 10.66 12.37 -6.15
N ASP A 64 11.58 13.04 -6.86
CA ASP A 64 11.90 12.72 -8.26
C ASP A 64 12.46 11.30 -8.42
N ASP A 65 13.08 10.76 -7.37
CA ASP A 65 13.67 9.43 -7.38
C ASP A 65 12.62 8.32 -7.27
N LEU A 66 11.36 8.63 -6.90
CA LEU A 66 10.30 7.64 -6.63
C LEU A 66 10.01 6.73 -7.82
N SER A 67 10.25 7.20 -9.05
CA SER A 67 10.13 6.36 -10.25
C SER A 67 11.06 5.15 -10.24
N MET A 68 12.22 5.27 -9.56
CA MET A 68 13.22 4.21 -9.42
C MET A 68 12.96 3.27 -8.23
N TYR A 69 11.97 3.56 -7.39
CA TYR A 69 11.67 2.76 -6.21
C TYR A 69 10.87 1.55 -6.63
N ARG A 70 11.23 0.38 -6.09
CA ARG A 70 10.50 -0.86 -6.37
C ARG A 70 9.10 -0.76 -5.76
N GLU A 71 8.09 -0.98 -6.59
CA GLU A 71 6.70 -1.16 -6.16
C GLU A 71 6.56 -2.55 -5.53
N VAL A 72 6.14 -2.63 -4.26
CA VAL A 72 6.07 -3.89 -3.49
C VAL A 72 4.68 -4.20 -2.93
N THR A 73 3.63 -3.46 -3.33
CA THR A 73 2.26 -3.68 -2.84
C THR A 73 1.80 -5.11 -3.10
N GLY A 74 2.09 -5.65 -4.29
CA GLY A 74 1.76 -7.02 -4.65
C GLY A 74 2.39 -8.05 -3.70
N ASP A 75 3.67 -7.87 -3.37
CA ASP A 75 4.43 -8.79 -2.50
C ASP A 75 3.91 -8.77 -1.06
N VAL A 76 3.58 -7.58 -0.54
CA VAL A 76 3.01 -7.41 0.81
C VAL A 76 1.60 -8.03 0.88
N VAL A 77 0.77 -7.80 -0.14
CA VAL A 77 -0.56 -8.42 -0.21
C VAL A 77 -0.47 -9.94 -0.29
N ALA A 78 0.45 -10.48 -1.09
CA ALA A 78 0.67 -11.92 -1.18
C ALA A 78 1.08 -12.51 0.18
N SER A 79 1.93 -11.82 0.93
CA SER A 79 2.35 -12.23 2.29
C SER A 79 1.16 -12.26 3.26
N LEU A 80 0.30 -11.24 3.22
CA LEU A 80 -0.91 -11.18 4.04
C LEU A 80 -1.96 -12.24 3.69
N ILE A 81 -2.07 -12.62 2.41
CA ILE A 81 -2.92 -13.73 1.97
C ILE A 81 -2.35 -15.06 2.47
N SER A 82 -1.04 -15.27 2.34
CA SER A 82 -0.37 -16.48 2.83
C SER A 82 -0.47 -16.63 4.35
N ALA A 83 -0.55 -15.53 5.09
CA ALA A 83 -0.74 -15.50 6.53
C ALA A 83 -2.23 -15.60 6.97
N GLU A 84 -3.15 -15.82 6.02
CA GLU A 84 -4.61 -15.90 6.27
C GLU A 84 -5.19 -14.65 6.95
N ILE A 85 -4.59 -13.47 6.73
CA ILE A 85 -5.09 -12.18 7.24
C ILE A 85 -6.02 -11.55 6.21
N LEU A 86 -5.65 -11.61 4.93
CA LEU A 86 -6.44 -11.13 3.81
C LEU A 86 -6.89 -12.28 2.92
N LYS A 87 -8.03 -12.09 2.26
CA LYS A 87 -8.49 -12.92 1.14
C LYS A 87 -8.64 -12.05 -0.10
N ASP A 88 -8.13 -12.54 -1.22
CA ASP A 88 -8.37 -11.95 -2.54
C ASP A 88 -9.68 -12.49 -3.13
N GLU A 89 -10.59 -11.58 -3.48
CA GLU A 89 -11.90 -11.88 -4.07
C GLU A 89 -11.98 -11.37 -5.53
N GLY A 90 -10.83 -11.08 -6.15
CA GLY A 90 -10.70 -10.65 -7.55
C GLY A 90 -10.64 -9.14 -7.72
N VAL A 91 -11.09 -8.66 -8.87
CA VAL A 91 -11.10 -7.24 -9.24
C VAL A 91 -12.50 -6.78 -9.59
N GLU A 92 -12.81 -5.53 -9.28
CA GLU A 92 -13.98 -4.82 -9.75
C GLU A 92 -13.50 -3.74 -10.71
N VAL A 93 -13.78 -3.92 -12.00
CA VAL A 93 -13.42 -2.97 -13.06
C VAL A 93 -14.52 -1.92 -13.14
N PHE A 94 -14.16 -0.66 -13.04
CA PHE A 94 -15.12 0.44 -13.08
C PHE A 94 -15.49 0.86 -14.51
N ASP A 95 -14.59 0.63 -15.46
CA ASP A 95 -14.79 0.91 -16.88
C ASP A 95 -14.13 -0.20 -17.73
N GLU A 96 -14.94 -0.93 -18.50
CA GLU A 96 -14.44 -2.01 -19.36
C GLU A 96 -13.56 -1.49 -20.52
N SER A 97 -13.64 -0.20 -20.85
CA SER A 97 -12.79 0.45 -21.84
C SER A 97 -11.45 0.94 -21.28
N GLU A 98 -11.32 1.01 -19.94
CA GLU A 98 -10.09 1.37 -19.22
C GLU A 98 -9.77 0.30 -18.16
N PRO A 99 -9.24 -0.88 -18.56
CA PRO A 99 -9.06 -2.03 -17.66
C PRO A 99 -8.09 -1.78 -16.49
N ASP A 100 -7.26 -0.73 -16.56
CA ASP A 100 -6.37 -0.32 -15.49
C ASP A 100 -7.11 0.46 -14.36
N VAL A 101 -8.35 0.86 -14.58
CA VAL A 101 -9.21 1.52 -13.59
C VAL A 101 -10.06 0.47 -12.87
N TYR A 102 -9.45 -0.17 -11.88
CA TYR A 102 -10.08 -1.21 -11.07
C TYR A 102 -9.77 -1.09 -9.58
N GLU A 103 -10.66 -1.64 -8.77
CA GLU A 103 -10.44 -1.91 -7.35
C GLU A 103 -10.14 -3.39 -7.15
N ARG A 104 -9.06 -3.71 -6.42
CA ARG A 104 -8.79 -5.08 -5.99
C ARG A 104 -9.61 -5.40 -4.75
N ARG A 105 -10.48 -6.40 -4.86
CA ARG A 105 -11.38 -6.80 -3.79
C ARG A 105 -10.64 -7.63 -2.75
N LEU A 106 -9.98 -6.95 -1.83
CA LEU A 106 -9.32 -7.56 -0.68
C LEU A 106 -10.24 -7.52 0.54
N ARG A 107 -10.34 -8.63 1.27
CA ARG A 107 -11.14 -8.71 2.49
C ARG A 107 -10.31 -9.19 3.67
N ASN A 108 -10.37 -8.46 4.79
CA ASN A 108 -9.81 -8.94 6.05
C ASN A 108 -10.65 -10.13 6.56
N VAL A 109 -9.97 -11.25 6.85
CA VAL A 109 -10.61 -12.51 7.30
C VAL A 109 -10.14 -12.97 8.67
N TRP A 110 -9.18 -12.28 9.28
CA TRP A 110 -8.58 -12.67 10.57
C TRP A 110 -9.59 -12.76 11.72
N TRP A 111 -10.59 -11.87 11.76
CA TRP A 111 -11.60 -11.84 12.83
C TRP A 111 -12.88 -12.63 12.57
N LYS A 112 -13.00 -13.35 11.45
CA LYS A 112 -14.15 -14.23 11.22
C LYS A 112 -13.93 -15.56 11.95
N ARG A 113 -14.09 -15.53 13.28
CA ARG A 113 -14.37 -16.70 14.12
C ARG A 113 -15.85 -16.76 14.45
#